data_AF-A0A9D5W4N8-F1
#
_entry.id   AF-A0A9D5W4N8-F1
#
_cell.length_a   1.000
_cell.length_b   1.000
_cell.length_c   1.000
_cell.angle_alpha   90.00
_cell.angle_beta   90.00
_cell.angle_gamma   90.00
#
_symmetry.space_group_name_H-M   'P 1'
#
loop_
_entity.id
_entity.type
_entity.pdbx_description
1 polymer ?
#
loop_
_entity_poly.entity_id
_entity_poly.type
_entity_poly.pdbx_seq_one_letter_code
_entity_poly.pdbx_strand_id
1 'polypeptide(L)'
;MKKFLNASGYIDDFENLTPGSPEFDAKWAKMSKNPDFIEKQKQFVYKDYSEARDYMTKIYGIDPNDDAGLANSVFSLAVQQGAGGAKSILNTVLANNPNPSASDLASSLYDERMRVRPDGNLAHFYSSTPEVQQSIYNRLQDEKQKALRLVGFGVDRSALPARAYRQR
;
A
#
# COMPACT_ATOMS: atom_id res chain seq x y z
N MET A 1 -10.29 9.42 3.96
CA MET A 1 -11.18 10.52 3.53
C MET A 1 -10.65 11.91 3.94
N LYS A 2 -10.85 12.38 5.18
CA LYS A 2 -10.39 13.72 5.61
C LYS A 2 -8.90 13.97 5.37
N LYS A 3 -8.04 12.97 5.63
CA LYS A 3 -6.60 13.04 5.32
C LYS A 3 -6.31 13.35 3.85
N PHE A 4 -7.08 12.73 2.94
CA PHE A 4 -6.96 12.98 1.52
C PHE A 4 -7.40 14.41 1.17
N LEU A 5 -8.59 14.83 1.61
CA LEU A 5 -9.13 16.16 1.33
C LEU A 5 -8.17 17.28 1.79
N ASN A 6 -7.59 17.13 2.98
CA ASN A 6 -6.56 18.05 3.47
C ASN A 6 -5.30 18.03 2.60
N ALA A 7 -4.77 16.84 2.28
CA ALA A 7 -3.54 16.70 1.51
C ALA A 7 -3.69 17.14 0.05
N SER A 8 -4.90 17.07 -0.52
CA SER A 8 -5.18 17.38 -1.91
C SER A 8 -5.57 18.85 -2.13
N GLY A 9 -5.86 19.60 -1.06
CA GLY A 9 -6.34 20.99 -1.13
C GLY A 9 -7.84 21.12 -1.39
N TYR A 10 -8.58 20.01 -1.43
CA TYR A 10 -10.03 19.99 -1.67
C TYR A 10 -10.85 20.07 -0.37
N ILE A 11 -10.25 20.40 0.78
CA ILE A 11 -11.00 20.42 2.04
C ILE A 11 -12.12 21.47 2.02
N ASP A 12 -11.88 22.64 1.44
CA ASP A 12 -12.85 23.74 1.35
C ASP A 12 -14.02 23.38 0.41
N ASP A 13 -13.77 22.56 -0.62
CA ASP A 13 -14.80 22.04 -1.53
C ASP A 13 -15.83 21.14 -0.84
N PHE A 14 -15.49 20.59 0.32
CA PHE A 14 -16.31 19.72 1.14
C PHE A 14 -16.60 20.33 2.52
N GLU A 15 -16.40 21.64 2.68
CA GLU A 15 -16.68 22.33 3.92
C GLU A 15 -18.15 22.13 4.33
N ASN A 16 -18.37 21.84 5.62
CA ASN A 16 -19.69 21.57 6.19
C ASN A 16 -20.44 20.34 5.61
N LEU A 17 -19.84 19.57 4.71
CA LEU A 17 -20.39 18.30 4.25
C LEU A 17 -19.96 17.16 5.18
N THR A 18 -20.92 16.33 5.60
CA THR A 18 -20.65 15.20 6.48
C THR A 18 -20.32 13.95 5.64
N PRO A 19 -19.16 13.29 5.82
CA PRO A 19 -18.85 12.06 5.11
C PRO A 19 -19.95 11.00 5.28
N GLY A 20 -20.42 10.42 4.17
CA GLY A 20 -21.51 9.44 4.13
C GLY A 20 -22.92 10.05 4.13
N SER A 21 -23.04 11.39 4.07
CA SER A 21 -24.32 12.05 3.76
C SER A 21 -24.59 12.06 2.25
N PRO A 22 -25.86 12.08 1.82
CA PRO A 22 -26.21 12.18 0.41
C PRO A 22 -25.57 13.38 -0.31
N GLU A 23 -25.45 14.53 0.39
CA GLU A 23 -24.85 15.75 -0.15
C GLU A 23 -23.35 15.59 -0.37
N PHE A 24 -22.66 14.98 0.61
CA PHE A 24 -21.24 14.65 0.48
C PHE A 24 -21.00 13.69 -0.68
N ASP A 25 -21.80 12.63 -0.78
CA ASP A 25 -21.65 11.60 -1.81
C ASP A 25 -21.93 12.17 -3.21
N ALA A 26 -22.93 13.05 -3.35
CA ALA A 26 -23.21 13.75 -4.59
C ALA A 26 -22.05 14.67 -5.01
N LYS A 27 -21.49 15.45 -4.08
CA LYS A 27 -20.29 16.28 -4.35
C LYS A 27 -19.10 15.39 -4.73
N TRP A 28 -18.87 14.31 -4.00
CA TRP A 28 -17.78 13.36 -4.28
C TRP A 28 -17.90 12.74 -5.67
N ALA A 29 -19.10 12.30 -6.06
CA ALA A 29 -19.38 11.75 -7.38
C ALA A 29 -19.15 12.79 -8.50
N LYS A 30 -19.51 14.06 -8.25
CA LYS A 30 -19.22 15.16 -9.19
C LYS A 30 -17.72 15.38 -9.34
N MET A 31 -16.99 15.46 -8.23
CA MET A 31 -15.53 15.66 -8.22
C MET A 31 -14.79 14.48 -8.84
N SER A 32 -15.33 13.27 -8.76
CA SER A 32 -14.75 12.06 -9.38
C SER A 32 -14.71 12.09 -10.91
N LYS A 33 -15.28 13.12 -11.55
CA LYS A 33 -15.14 13.39 -13.00
C LYS A 33 -14.06 14.43 -13.31
N ASN A 34 -13.52 15.11 -12.31
CA ASN A 34 -12.46 16.11 -12.46
C ASN A 34 -11.10 15.38 -12.58
N PRO A 35 -10.37 15.54 -13.70
CA PRO A 35 -9.07 14.90 -13.90
C PRO A 35 -8.05 15.20 -12.80
N ASP A 36 -7.99 16.43 -12.29
CA ASP A 36 -7.07 16.78 -11.20
C ASP A 36 -7.44 16.04 -9.92
N PHE A 37 -8.73 15.99 -9.56
CA PHE A 37 -9.20 15.25 -8.38
C PHE A 37 -8.89 13.75 -8.46
N ILE A 38 -9.03 13.14 -9.65
CA ILE A 38 -8.64 11.75 -9.90
C ILE A 38 -7.12 11.59 -9.71
N GLU A 39 -6.33 12.48 -10.28
CA GLU A 39 -4.86 12.44 -10.18
C GLU A 39 -4.39 12.61 -8.72
N LYS A 40 -5.00 13.53 -7.95
CA LYS A 40 -4.70 13.68 -6.51
C LYS A 40 -5.02 12.40 -5.74
N GLN A 41 -6.09 11.69 -6.07
CA GLN A 41 -6.41 10.42 -5.42
C GLN A 41 -5.35 9.37 -5.72
N LYS A 42 -4.93 9.25 -6.99
CA LYS A 42 -3.83 8.35 -7.38
C LYS A 42 -2.55 8.67 -6.61
N GLN A 43 -2.14 9.95 -6.60
CA GLN A 43 -0.95 10.40 -5.87
C GLN A 43 -1.05 10.12 -4.37
N PHE A 44 -2.23 10.34 -3.77
CA PHE A 44 -2.44 10.11 -2.34
C PHE A 44 -2.28 8.63 -1.96
N VAL A 45 -2.84 7.71 -2.74
CA VAL A 45 -2.69 6.26 -2.51
C VAL A 45 -1.25 5.83 -2.79
N TYR A 46 -0.62 6.37 -3.83
CA TYR A 46 0.72 5.99 -4.25
C TYR A 46 1.83 6.57 -3.35
N LYS A 47 1.50 7.55 -2.50
CA LYS A 47 2.46 8.17 -1.58
C LYS A 47 3.16 7.13 -0.72
N ASP A 48 2.40 6.29 -0.01
CA ASP A 48 2.98 5.31 0.91
C ASP A 48 3.85 4.29 0.16
N TYR A 49 3.44 3.87 -1.04
CA TYR A 49 4.24 3.01 -1.90
C TYR A 49 5.55 3.69 -2.32
N SER A 50 5.48 4.94 -2.76
CA SER A 50 6.67 5.68 -3.21
C SER A 50 7.70 5.83 -2.08
N GLU A 51 7.25 6.06 -0.85
CA GLU A 51 8.11 6.12 0.32
C GLU A 51 8.72 4.76 0.68
N ALA A 52 7.95 3.68 0.59
CA ALA A 52 8.44 2.32 0.83
C ALA A 52 9.46 1.89 -0.23
N ARG A 53 9.18 2.18 -1.51
CA ARG A 53 10.11 1.97 -2.63
C ARG A 53 11.41 2.74 -2.41
N ASP A 54 11.33 4.05 -2.21
CA ASP A 54 12.51 4.90 -2.06
C ASP A 54 13.38 4.45 -0.88
N TYR A 55 12.74 4.03 0.21
CA TYR A 55 13.45 3.42 1.34
C TYR A 55 14.14 2.11 0.95
N MET A 56 13.41 1.20 0.31
CA MET A 56 13.93 -0.11 -0.12
C MET A 56 15.13 0.04 -1.07
N THR A 57 15.03 0.92 -2.06
CA THR A 57 16.12 1.20 -2.99
C THR A 57 17.31 1.85 -2.30
N LYS A 58 17.07 2.81 -1.40
CA LYS A 58 18.16 3.50 -0.70
C LYS A 58 18.92 2.60 0.28
N ILE A 59 18.21 1.75 1.01
CA ILE A 59 18.79 0.96 2.10
C ILE A 59 19.30 -0.39 1.61
N TYR A 60 18.60 -1.03 0.67
CA TYR A 60 18.89 -2.38 0.22
C TYR A 60 19.34 -2.46 -1.24
N GLY A 61 19.30 -1.36 -1.99
CA GLY A 61 19.67 -1.36 -3.41
C GLY A 61 18.67 -2.09 -4.31
N ILE A 62 17.46 -2.39 -3.81
CA ILE A 62 16.41 -3.10 -4.56
C ILE A 62 15.33 -2.11 -4.98
N ASP A 63 15.04 -1.98 -6.27
CA ASP A 63 13.84 -1.28 -6.76
C ASP A 63 12.72 -2.31 -6.98
N PRO A 64 11.62 -2.26 -6.21
CA PRO A 64 10.50 -3.17 -6.43
C PRO A 64 9.87 -3.03 -7.82
N ASN A 65 10.07 -1.93 -8.56
CA ASN A 65 9.57 -1.79 -9.93
C ASN A 65 10.41 -2.52 -10.99
N ASP A 66 11.47 -3.22 -10.60
CA ASP A 66 12.19 -4.12 -11.49
C ASP A 66 11.43 -5.45 -11.70
N ASP A 67 10.44 -5.75 -10.85
CA ASP A 67 9.61 -6.96 -10.92
C ASP A 67 8.15 -6.66 -10.56
N ALA A 68 7.20 -7.04 -11.42
CA ALA A 68 5.79 -6.70 -11.23
C ALA A 68 5.16 -7.42 -10.01
N GLY A 69 5.58 -8.64 -9.70
CA GLY A 69 5.14 -9.35 -8.50
C GLY A 69 5.62 -8.65 -7.23
N LEU A 70 6.87 -8.22 -7.22
CA LEU A 70 7.45 -7.47 -6.11
C LEU A 70 6.82 -6.08 -5.96
N ALA A 71 6.64 -5.33 -7.04
CA ALA A 71 5.95 -4.04 -7.06
C ALA A 71 4.55 -4.15 -6.47
N ASN A 72 3.76 -5.14 -6.89
CA ASN A 72 2.42 -5.37 -6.35
C ASN A 72 2.44 -5.72 -4.85
N SER A 73 3.43 -6.51 -4.43
CA SER A 73 3.59 -6.91 -3.02
C SER A 73 3.88 -5.71 -2.13
N VAL A 74 4.84 -4.86 -2.54
CA VAL A 74 5.21 -3.65 -1.80
C VAL A 74 4.09 -2.61 -1.85
N PHE A 75 3.37 -2.48 -2.97
CA PHE A 75 2.20 -1.61 -3.08
C PHE A 75 1.08 -2.02 -2.12
N SER A 76 0.68 -3.30 -2.13
CA SER A 76 -0.34 -3.82 -1.20
C SER A 76 0.07 -3.60 0.26
N LEU A 77 1.34 -3.90 0.59
CA LEU A 77 1.88 -3.70 1.92
C LEU A 77 1.80 -2.23 2.36
N ALA A 78 2.29 -1.31 1.52
CA ALA A 78 2.32 0.11 1.84
C ALA A 78 0.93 0.72 1.96
N VAL A 79 -0.03 0.31 1.13
CA VAL A 79 -1.41 0.78 1.22
C VAL A 79 -2.10 0.26 2.49
N GLN A 80 -1.83 -0.99 2.90
CA GLN A 80 -2.48 -1.57 4.08
C GLN A 80 -1.88 -1.09 5.41
N GLN A 81 -0.56 -0.97 5.49
CA GLN A 81 0.17 -0.68 6.74
C GLN A 81 0.75 0.74 6.79
N GLY A 82 0.55 1.55 5.74
CA GLY A 82 1.22 2.82 5.54
C GLY A 82 2.72 2.68 5.27
N ALA A 83 3.38 3.78 4.94
CA ALA A 83 4.83 3.79 4.68
C ALA A 83 5.66 3.28 5.89
N GLY A 84 5.27 3.65 7.11
CA GLY A 84 5.99 3.26 8.33
C GLY A 84 5.94 1.76 8.60
N GLY A 85 4.75 1.16 8.54
CA GLY A 85 4.58 -0.29 8.71
C GLY A 85 5.25 -1.08 7.59
N ALA A 86 5.20 -0.58 6.35
CA ALA A 86 5.93 -1.17 5.23
C ALA A 86 7.44 -1.21 5.47
N LYS A 87 8.04 -0.10 5.90
CA LYS A 87 9.48 -0.02 6.24
C LYS A 87 9.84 -1.01 7.35
N SER A 88 9.00 -1.13 8.39
CA SER A 88 9.22 -2.10 9.47
C SER A 88 9.24 -3.55 8.97
N ILE A 89 8.29 -3.93 8.11
CA ILE A 89 8.21 -5.30 7.57
C ILE A 89 9.36 -5.57 6.60
N LEU A 90 9.71 -4.59 5.75
CA LEU A 90 10.89 -4.68 4.87
C LEU A 90 12.16 -4.95 5.67
N ASN A 91 12.36 -4.24 6.79
CA ASN A 91 13.51 -4.45 7.67
C ASN A 91 13.56 -5.86 8.25
N THR A 92 12.43 -6.36 8.75
CA THR A 92 12.34 -7.73 9.28
C THR A 92 12.71 -8.77 8.22
N VAL A 93 12.14 -8.65 7.02
CA VAL A 93 12.32 -9.64 5.94
C VAL A 93 13.75 -9.60 5.38
N LEU A 94 14.26 -8.40 5.05
CA LEU A 94 15.56 -8.24 4.41
C LEU A 94 16.75 -8.37 5.37
N ALA A 95 16.54 -8.23 6.68
CA ALA A 95 17.56 -8.58 7.67
C ALA A 95 17.83 -10.10 7.70
N ASN A 96 16.79 -10.92 7.47
CA ASN A 96 16.90 -12.38 7.49
C ASN A 96 17.38 -12.96 6.17
N ASN A 97 17.17 -12.25 5.06
CA ASN A 97 17.67 -12.61 3.74
C ASN A 97 18.03 -11.33 2.97
N PRO A 98 19.31 -10.92 2.95
CA PRO A 98 19.71 -9.64 2.37
C PRO A 98 19.73 -9.63 0.83
N ASN A 99 19.82 -10.79 0.18
CA ASN A 99 19.87 -10.91 -1.29
C ASN A 99 18.84 -11.93 -1.82
N PRO A 100 17.54 -11.71 -1.58
CA PRO A 100 16.50 -12.63 -2.02
C PRO A 100 16.24 -12.51 -3.53
N SER A 101 15.77 -13.59 -4.16
CA SER A 101 15.11 -13.46 -5.46
C SER A 101 13.81 -12.65 -5.32
N ALA A 102 13.30 -12.08 -6.42
CA ALA A 102 12.02 -11.36 -6.39
C ALA A 102 10.86 -12.25 -5.87
N SER A 103 10.85 -13.53 -6.26
CA SER A 103 9.88 -14.52 -5.78
C SER A 103 9.98 -14.73 -4.27
N ASP A 104 11.20 -14.97 -3.76
CA ASP A 104 11.42 -15.23 -2.34
C ASP A 104 11.07 -14.00 -1.50
N LEU A 105 11.41 -12.81 -2.00
CA LEU A 105 11.09 -11.56 -1.32
C LEU A 105 9.59 -11.31 -1.29
N ALA A 106 8.90 -11.43 -2.43
CA ALA A 106 7.46 -11.31 -2.49
C ALA A 106 6.78 -12.30 -1.53
N SER A 107 7.20 -13.58 -1.56
CA SER A 107 6.68 -14.59 -0.63
C SER A 107 6.91 -14.20 0.83
N SER A 108 8.14 -13.82 1.18
CA SER A 108 8.53 -13.50 2.56
C SER A 108 7.78 -12.28 3.10
N LEU A 109 7.48 -11.28 2.26
CA LEU A 109 6.66 -10.15 2.65
C LEU A 109 5.24 -10.58 3.05
N TYR A 110 4.63 -11.49 2.30
CA TYR A 110 3.31 -12.02 2.66
C TYR A 110 3.37 -12.91 3.91
N ASP A 111 4.41 -13.75 4.03
CA ASP A 111 4.58 -14.62 5.19
C ASP A 111 4.76 -13.81 6.48
N GLU A 112 5.54 -12.73 6.45
CA GLU A 112 5.66 -11.82 7.60
C GLU A 112 4.34 -11.11 7.90
N ARG A 113 3.57 -10.68 6.88
CA ARG A 113 2.26 -10.04 7.08
C ARG A 113 1.21 -11.00 7.67
N MET A 114 1.34 -12.29 7.38
CA MET A 114 0.48 -13.37 7.88
C MET A 114 1.02 -14.01 9.17
N ARG A 115 2.16 -13.55 9.69
CA ARG A 115 2.79 -14.14 10.87
C ARG A 115 1.84 -14.13 12.07
N VAL A 116 1.69 -15.31 12.67
CA VAL A 116 0.86 -15.53 13.85
C VAL A 116 1.75 -15.50 15.10
N ARG A 117 1.26 -14.87 16.17
CA ARG A 117 1.87 -14.85 17.50
C ARG A 117 1.58 -16.16 18.25
N PRO A 118 2.29 -16.47 19.34
CA PRO A 118 1.99 -17.64 20.17
C PRO A 118 0.55 -17.69 20.72
N ASP A 119 -0.10 -16.53 20.85
CA ASP A 119 -1.49 -16.38 21.28
C ASP A 119 -2.53 -16.63 20.16
N GLY A 120 -2.09 -17.01 18.96
CA GLY A 120 -2.96 -17.31 17.82
C GLY A 120 -3.40 -16.08 17.02
N ASN A 121 -3.05 -14.85 17.43
CA ASN A 121 -3.39 -13.64 16.69
C ASN A 121 -2.34 -13.28 15.64
N LEU A 122 -2.78 -12.66 14.53
CA LEU A 122 -1.90 -12.02 13.56
C LEU A 122 -1.06 -10.94 14.24
N ALA A 123 0.25 -11.00 14.05
CA ALA A 123 1.20 -10.11 14.70
C ALA A 123 0.96 -8.63 14.38
N HIS A 124 0.54 -8.34 13.15
CA HIS A 124 0.31 -6.98 12.66
C HIS A 124 -1.15 -6.51 12.77
N PHE A 125 -2.05 -7.38 13.26
CA PHE A 125 -3.48 -7.11 13.42
C PHE A 125 -4.02 -7.64 14.75
N TYR A 126 -3.16 -7.70 15.77
CA TYR A 126 -3.46 -8.32 17.07
C TYR A 126 -4.63 -7.65 17.82
N SER A 127 -4.94 -6.39 17.49
CA SER A 127 -6.06 -5.65 18.07
C SER A 127 -7.38 -5.83 17.32
N SER A 128 -7.38 -6.50 16.17
CA SER A 128 -8.58 -6.79 15.39
C SER A 128 -9.31 -8.02 15.93
N THR A 129 -10.62 -8.11 15.68
CA THR A 129 -11.39 -9.31 16.08
C THR A 129 -10.92 -10.55 15.31
N PRO A 130 -11.16 -11.77 15.82
CA PRO A 130 -10.78 -13.01 15.14
C PRO A 130 -11.32 -13.09 13.69
N GLU A 131 -12.55 -12.63 13.45
CA GLU A 131 -13.18 -12.65 12.13
C GLU A 131 -12.46 -11.70 11.15
N VAL A 132 -12.09 -10.51 11.64
CA VAL A 132 -11.31 -9.55 10.85
C VAL A 132 -9.93 -10.10 10.55
N GLN A 133 -9.26 -10.71 11.53
CA GLN A 133 -7.96 -11.34 11.32
C GLN A 133 -8.03 -12.48 10.30
N GLN A 134 -9.06 -13.34 10.37
CA GLN A 134 -9.26 -14.42 9.39
C GLN A 134 -9.51 -13.86 7.98
N SER A 135 -10.33 -12.82 7.86
CA SER A 135 -10.57 -12.14 6.58
C SER A 135 -9.29 -11.57 5.97
N ILE A 136 -8.46 -10.92 6.80
CA ILE A 136 -7.16 -10.40 6.38
C ILE A 136 -6.24 -11.53 5.94
N TYR A 137 -6.15 -12.61 6.72
CA TYR A 137 -5.31 -13.77 6.37
C TYR A 137 -5.70 -14.37 5.02
N ASN A 138 -6.99 -14.60 4.78
CA ASN A 138 -7.48 -15.13 3.51
C ASN A 138 -7.13 -14.20 2.33
N ARG A 139 -7.34 -12.89 2.50
CA ARG A 139 -6.97 -11.89 1.51
C ARG A 139 -5.47 -11.91 1.20
N LEU A 140 -4.62 -12.02 2.23
CA LEU A 140 -3.17 -12.05 2.06
C LEU A 140 -2.68 -13.33 1.36
N GLN A 141 -3.32 -14.49 1.60
CA GLN A 141 -3.04 -15.70 0.83
C GLN A 141 -3.36 -15.52 -0.66
N ASP A 142 -4.54 -14.97 -0.98
CA ASP A 142 -4.94 -14.73 -2.37
C ASP A 142 -4.02 -13.73 -3.07
N GLU A 143 -3.64 -12.66 -2.37
CA GLU A 143 -2.69 -11.67 -2.86
C GLU A 143 -1.31 -12.27 -3.10
N LYS A 144 -0.82 -13.13 -2.19
CA LYS A 144 0.46 -13.85 -2.37
C LYS A 144 0.44 -14.64 -3.68
N GLN A 145 -0.61 -15.43 -3.91
CA GLN A 145 -0.71 -16.23 -5.14
C GLN A 145 -0.78 -15.36 -6.39
N LYS A 146 -1.49 -14.23 -6.35
CA LYS A 146 -1.55 -13.26 -7.46
C LYS A 146 -0.19 -12.62 -7.73
N ALA A 147 0.51 -12.19 -6.69
CA ALA A 147 1.82 -11.56 -6.81
C ALA A 147 2.87 -12.52 -7.39
N LEU A 148 2.89 -13.77 -6.90
CA LEU A 148 3.84 -14.78 -7.39
C LEU A 148 3.62 -15.12 -8.88
N ARG A 149 2.39 -15.03 -9.39
CA ARG A 149 2.12 -15.16 -10.84
C ARG A 149 2.65 -14.01 -11.68
N LEU A 150 2.96 -12.87 -11.07
CA LEU A 150 3.49 -11.68 -11.73
C LEU A 150 5.01 -11.54 -11.58
N VAL A 151 5.66 -12.42 -10.84
CA VAL A 151 7.13 -12.43 -10.75
C VAL A 151 7.74 -12.75 -12.11
N GLY A 152 8.81 -12.06 -12.46
CA GLY A 152 9.49 -12.12 -13.75
C GLY A 152 8.88 -11.22 -14.83
N PHE A 153 7.74 -10.58 -14.57
CA PHE A 153 7.14 -9.60 -15.49
C PHE A 153 7.61 -8.17 -15.17
N GLY A 154 7.71 -7.32 -16.19
CA GLY A 154 8.07 -5.91 -16.02
C GLY A 154 6.88 -5.03 -15.60
N VAL A 155 7.17 -3.94 -14.89
CA VAL A 155 6.21 -2.88 -14.58
C VAL A 155 6.20 -1.86 -15.72
N ASP A 156 5.00 -1.46 -16.19
CA ASP A 156 4.86 -0.28 -17.05
C ASP A 156 5.13 0.99 -16.23
N ARG A 157 6.35 1.51 -16.34
CA ARG A 157 6.79 2.70 -15.62
C ARG A 157 6.11 3.98 -16.11
N SER A 158 5.58 3.99 -17.33
CA SER A 158 4.87 5.16 -17.88
C SER A 158 3.49 5.38 -17.25
N ALA A 159 2.90 4.31 -16.71
CA ALA A 159 1.62 4.33 -16.02
C ALA A 159 1.72 4.69 -14.53
N LEU A 160 2.93 4.83 -13.98
CA LEU A 160 3.12 5.21 -12.58
C LEU A 160 2.76 6.69 -12.39
N PRO A 161 2.02 7.05 -11.33
CA PRO A 161 1.67 8.44 -11.09
C PRO A 161 2.94 9.27 -10.86
N ALA A 162 2.87 10.54 -11.24
CA ALA A 162 3.93 11.50 -10.94
C ALA A 162 4.22 11.50 -9.43
N ARG A 163 5.49 11.70 -9.04
CA ARG A 163 5.95 11.60 -7.65
C ARG A 163 4.95 12.26 -6.69
N ALA A 164 4.45 11.48 -5.74
CA ALA A 164 3.58 11.97 -4.69
C ALA A 164 4.26 13.11 -3.93
N TYR A 165 3.46 14.08 -3.47
CA TYR A 165 3.90 15.27 -2.78
C TYR A 165 5.01 15.01 -1.77
N ARG A 166 6.18 15.61 -1.98
CA ARG A 166 7.13 15.86 -0.89
C ARG A 166 6.53 16.98 -0.04
N GLN A 167 5.88 16.63 1.06
CA GLN A 167 5.71 17.61 2.13
C GLN A 167 7.11 17.90 2.68
N ARG A 168 7.52 19.16 2.54
CA ARG A 168 8.74 19.68 3.16
C ARG A 168 8.55 19.74 4.67
#